data_AF-A0A658NND5-F1
#
_entry.id   AF-A0A658NND5-F1
#
_cell.length_a   1.000
_cell.length_b   1.000
_cell.length_c   1.000
_cell.angle_alpha   90.00
_cell.angle_beta   90.00
_cell.angle_gamma   90.00
#
_symmetry.space_group_name_H-M   'P 1'
#
loop_
_entity.id
_entity.type
_entity.pdbx_description
1 polymer ?
#
loop_
_entity_poly.entity_id
_entity_poly.type
_entity_poly.pdbx_seq_one_letter_code
_entity_poly.pdbx_strand_id
1 'polypeptide(L)'
;ACLTVLAACGRTPPEMPPAGPVPVKAVTVAPSTTEMQADKVGEVRGSQEVDLRARVSGILLETHFEDGSLVENGQLLFSIDA
;
A
#
# COMPACT_ATOMS: atom_id res chain seq x y z
N ALA A 1 -77.89 -52.05 -7.51
CA ALA A 1 -77.52 -52.07 -6.08
C ALA A 1 -76.05 -52.43 -5.95
N CYS A 2 -75.36 -51.81 -5.00
CA CYS A 2 -73.96 -51.96 -4.60
C CYS A 2 -72.90 -51.38 -5.55
N LEU A 3 -72.54 -50.11 -5.36
CA LEU A 3 -71.54 -49.56 -4.42
C LEU A 3 -70.10 -49.65 -4.97
N THR A 4 -69.79 -48.68 -5.82
CA THR A 4 -68.44 -48.18 -6.06
C THR A 4 -67.95 -47.43 -4.82
N VAL A 5 -66.88 -47.89 -4.18
CA VAL A 5 -66.10 -47.09 -3.22
C VAL A 5 -64.65 -47.09 -3.67
N LEU A 6 -64.29 -46.05 -4.42
CA LEU A 6 -62.90 -45.60 -4.54
C LEU A 6 -62.51 -45.02 -3.16
N ALA A 7 -61.94 -45.85 -2.30
CA ALA A 7 -61.21 -45.35 -1.13
C ALA A 7 -59.85 -44.82 -1.64
N ALA A 8 -59.86 -43.58 -2.12
CA ALA A 8 -58.66 -42.78 -2.31
C ALA A 8 -57.96 -42.65 -0.95
N CYS A 9 -56.99 -43.52 -0.69
CA CYS A 9 -56.07 -43.42 0.45
C CYS A 9 -55.04 -42.32 0.14
N GLY A 10 -55.53 -41.09 -0.04
CA GLY A 10 -54.72 -39.89 0.06
C GLY A 10 -54.45 -39.64 1.54
N ARG A 11 -53.36 -40.20 2.06
CA ARG A 11 -52.82 -39.74 3.34
C ARG A 11 -52.25 -38.35 3.12
N THR A 12 -53.04 -37.32 3.40
CA THR A 12 -52.52 -35.96 3.55
C THR A 12 -51.55 -35.99 4.74
N PRO A 13 -50.26 -35.66 4.54
CA PRO A 13 -49.35 -35.49 5.66
C PRO A 13 -49.94 -34.45 6.63
N PRO A 14 -49.78 -34.62 7.95
CA PRO A 14 -50.17 -33.57 8.88
C PRO A 14 -49.46 -32.28 8.45
N GLU A 15 -50.25 -31.22 8.28
CA GLU A 15 -49.74 -29.90 7.93
C GLU A 15 -48.76 -29.47 9.01
N MET A 16 -47.48 -29.42 8.64
CA MET A 16 -46.42 -29.05 9.56
C MET A 16 -46.65 -27.57 9.92
N PRO A 17 -46.68 -27.21 11.21
CA PRO A 17 -46.86 -25.82 11.60
C PRO A 17 -45.86 -24.94 10.84
N PRO A 18 -46.27 -23.77 10.34
CA PRO A 18 -45.35 -22.89 9.62
C PRO A 18 -44.12 -22.67 10.49
N ALA A 19 -42.95 -22.98 9.94
CA ALA A 19 -41.69 -22.82 10.66
C ALA A 19 -41.61 -21.39 11.19
N GLY A 20 -41.43 -21.26 12.50
CA GLY A 20 -41.31 -19.96 13.14
C GLY A 20 -40.12 -19.18 12.57
N PRO A 21 -40.11 -17.85 12.74
CA PRO A 21 -39.02 -17.03 12.25
C PRO A 21 -37.67 -17.54 12.80
N VAL A 22 -36.73 -17.77 11.90
CA VAL A 22 -35.39 -18.24 12.27
C VAL A 22 -34.67 -17.10 12.98
N PRO A 23 -34.16 -17.31 14.21
CA PRO A 23 -33.43 -16.26 14.91
C PRO A 23 -32.15 -15.93 14.14
N VAL A 24 -31.97 -14.65 13.81
CA VAL A 24 -30.78 -14.15 13.13
C VAL A 24 -30.08 -13.09 13.98
N LYS A 25 -28.76 -13.00 13.85
CA LYS A 25 -27.98 -11.94 14.45
C LYS A 25 -27.77 -10.84 13.41
N ALA A 26 -28.35 -9.67 13.65
CA ALA A 26 -28.16 -8.50 12.81
C ALA A 26 -27.25 -7.48 13.51
N VAL A 27 -26.49 -6.73 12.70
CA VAL A 27 -25.70 -5.58 13.16
C VAL A 27 -26.03 -4.40 12.25
N THR A 28 -26.33 -3.25 12.84
CA THR A 28 -26.56 -2.01 12.11
C THR A 28 -25.20 -1.38 11.77
N VAL A 29 -24.94 -1.18 10.48
CA VAL A 29 -23.72 -0.51 10.00
C VAL A 29 -23.99 0.98 9.75
N ALA A 30 -23.01 1.82 10.06
CA ALA A 30 -23.02 3.25 9.75
C ALA A 30 -21.81 3.62 8.89
N PRO A 31 -21.93 4.57 7.96
CA PRO A 31 -20.78 5.04 7.18
C PRO A 31 -19.72 5.67 8.08
N SER A 32 -18.45 5.32 7.85
CA SER A 32 -17.30 5.96 8.48
C SER A 32 -16.26 6.29 7.43
N THR A 33 -15.64 7.46 7.54
CA THR A 33 -14.49 7.81 6.71
C THR A 33 -13.26 7.06 7.21
N THR A 34 -12.57 6.38 6.29
CA THR A 34 -11.29 5.73 6.55
C THR A 34 -10.26 6.29 5.57
N GLU A 35 -9.08 6.62 6.08
CA GLU A 35 -7.97 7.03 5.24
C GLU A 35 -7.31 5.79 4.60
N MET A 36 -7.03 5.89 3.30
CA MET A 36 -6.27 4.88 2.59
C MET A 36 -4.81 5.32 2.52
N GLN A 37 -3.97 4.66 3.29
CA GLN A 37 -2.53 4.93 3.32
C GLN A 37 -1.82 4.11 2.24
N ALA A 38 -0.80 4.71 1.62
CA ALA A 38 0.04 4.05 0.64
C ALA A 38 1.50 4.31 0.98
N ASP A 39 2.21 3.25 1.36
CA ASP A 39 3.63 3.33 1.64
C ASP A 39 4.42 3.32 0.33
N LYS A 40 5.31 4.28 0.18
CA LYS A 40 6.20 4.40 -0.98
C LYS A 40 7.60 4.71 -0.51
N VAL A 41 8.58 4.11 -1.18
CA VAL A 41 9.98 4.48 -1.03
C VAL A 41 10.26 5.73 -1.85
N GLY A 42 10.98 6.67 -1.26
CA GLY A 42 11.45 7.89 -1.91
C GLY A 42 12.95 8.04 -1.71
N GLU A 43 13.61 8.68 -2.67
CA GLU A 43 15.02 9.02 -2.60
C GLU A 43 15.16 10.54 -2.59
N VAL A 44 16.05 11.07 -1.75
CA VAL A 44 16.37 12.50 -1.71
C VAL A 44 17.67 12.71 -2.47
N ARG A 45 17.69 13.68 -3.40
CA ARG A 45 18.87 14.07 -4.16
C ARG A 45 19.10 15.56 -4.08
N GLY A 46 20.35 15.98 -4.27
CA GLY A 46 20.67 17.39 -4.40
C GLY A 46 19.98 18.00 -5.61
N SER A 47 19.55 19.26 -5.50
CA SER A 47 19.03 20.02 -6.65
C SER A 47 20.08 20.13 -7.77
N GLN A 48 21.35 20.21 -7.37
CA GLN A 48 22.51 20.18 -8.25
C GLN A 48 23.59 19.35 -7.57
N GLU A 49 24.14 18.38 -8.30
CA GLU A 49 25.26 17.55 -7.88
C GLU A 49 26.34 17.67 -8.95
N VAL A 50 27.58 17.91 -8.53
CA VAL A 50 28.71 18.09 -9.46
C VAL A 50 29.83 17.17 -9.05
N ASP A 51 30.19 16.25 -9.95
CA ASP A 51 31.39 15.43 -9.80
C ASP A 51 32.63 16.26 -10.12
N LEU A 52 33.46 16.51 -9.11
CA LEU A 52 34.74 17.17 -9.31
C LEU A 52 35.73 16.20 -9.96
N ARG A 53 36.22 16.55 -11.15
CA ARG A 53 37.23 15.79 -11.89
C ARG A 53 38.42 16.67 -12.21
N ALA A 54 39.62 16.12 -12.01
CA ALA A 54 40.85 16.78 -12.40
C ALA A 54 40.88 16.98 -13.92
N ARG A 55 41.23 18.19 -14.35
CA ARG A 55 41.33 18.54 -15.78
C ARG A 55 42.68 18.17 -16.39
N VAL A 56 43.67 17.90 -15.56
CA VAL A 56 45.06 17.59 -15.93
C VAL A 56 45.49 16.30 -15.26
N SER A 57 46.42 15.59 -15.89
CA SER A 57 47.15 14.49 -15.27
C SER A 57 48.20 15.05 -14.33
N GLY A 58 48.39 14.42 -13.16
CA GLY A 58 49.34 14.92 -12.18
C GLY A 58 49.24 14.22 -10.83
N ILE A 59 50.07 14.64 -9.88
CA ILE A 59 50.05 14.17 -8.49
C ILE A 59 49.27 15.18 -7.64
N LEU A 60 48.32 14.69 -6.84
CA LEU A 60 47.61 15.51 -5.86
C LEU A 60 48.58 15.93 -4.75
N LEU A 61 48.81 17.24 -4.60
CA LEU A 61 49.69 17.80 -3.58
C LEU A 61 48.93 18.09 -2.27
N GLU A 62 47.78 18.78 -2.37
CA GLU A 62 47.06 19.28 -1.21
C GLU A 62 45.57 19.48 -1.50
N THR A 63 44.76 19.31 -0.46
CA THR A 63 43.31 19.61 -0.42
C THR A 63 43.07 20.82 0.49
N HIS A 64 42.33 21.80 -0.01
CA HIS A 64 42.13 23.11 0.64
C HIS A 64 40.75 23.28 1.30
N PHE A 65 40.07 22.19 1.62
CA PHE A 65 38.78 22.18 2.29
C PHE A 65 38.66 20.99 3.24
N GLU A 66 37.74 21.08 4.19
CA GLU A 66 37.37 19.98 5.08
C GLU A 66 36.12 19.27 4.58
N ASP A 67 36.03 17.97 4.78
CA ASP A 67 34.87 17.19 4.34
C ASP A 67 33.56 17.71 4.96
N GLY A 68 32.57 17.96 4.10
CA GLY A 68 31.28 18.51 4.51
C GLY A 68 31.25 20.03 4.72
N SER A 69 32.37 20.73 4.54
CA SER A 69 32.39 22.19 4.59
C SER A 69 31.65 22.84 3.41
N LEU A 70 31.14 24.05 3.63
CA LEU A 70 30.60 24.90 2.57
C LEU A 70 31.76 25.52 1.79
N VAL A 71 31.66 25.50 0.46
CA VAL A 71 32.64 26.10 -0.45
C VAL A 71 31.98 27.13 -1.35
N GLU A 72 32.72 28.16 -1.71
CA GLU A 72 32.25 29.23 -2.60
C GLU A 72 32.68 29.00 -4.05
N ASN A 73 31.99 29.69 -4.98
CA ASN A 73 32.35 29.62 -6.39
C ASN A 73 33.76 30.20 -6.61
N GLY A 74 34.62 29.43 -7.27
CA GLY A 74 36.00 29.84 -7.56
C GLY A 74 36.98 29.62 -6.41
N GLN A 75 36.53 29.08 -5.27
CA GLN A 75 37.42 28.68 -4.19
C GLN A 75 38.40 27.60 -4.66
N LEU A 76 39.67 27.74 -4.25
CA LEU A 76 40.68 26.72 -4.50
C LEU A 76 40.34 25.47 -3.68
N LEU A 77 40.18 24.33 -4.35
CA LEU A 77 39.85 23.06 -3.69
C LEU A 77 41.03 22.08 -3.66
N PHE A 78 41.81 22.01 -4.74
CA PHE A 78 42.91 21.05 -4.89
C PHE A 78 44.11 21.68 -5.59
N SER A 79 45.31 21.34 -5.13
CA SER A 79 46.58 21.63 -5.82
C SER A 79 47.11 20.35 -6.48
N ILE A 80 47.38 20.39 -7.79
CA ILE A 80 47.88 19.25 -8.57
C ILE A 80 49.17 19.66 -9.27
N ASP A 81 50.22 18.86 -9.13
CA ASP A 81 51.48 19.01 -9.86
C ASP A 81 51.44 18.24 -11.17
N ALA A 82 51.86 18.87 -12.26
CA ALA A 82 51.72 18.37 -13.63
C ALA A 82 52.93 17.58 -14.12
#